data_AF-M2RK06-F1
#
_entry.id   AF-M2RK06-F1
#
_cell.length_a   1.000
_cell.length_b   1.000
_cell.length_c   1.000
_cell.angle_alpha   90.00
_cell.angle_beta   90.00
_cell.angle_gamma   90.00
#
_symmetry.space_group_name_H-M   'P 1'
#
loop_
_entity.id
_entity.type
_entity.pdbx_description
1 polymer ?
#
loop_
_entity_poly.entity_id
_entity_poly.type
_entity_poly.pdbx_seq_one_letter_code
_entity_poly.pdbx_strand_id
1 'polypeptide(L)'
;MDSISKAIAAIDSQGPEGQISYREAAKIFGVDRNTLARRHQNKTQSRDDATHQRQLLSPPQESELIKYIQDLTERALPPTRSIIKNYVSVIAEWEPSDSWISRFLRRHRDQLTTKFVTGID
;
A
#
# COMPACT_ATOMS: atom_id res chain seq x y z
N MET A 1 0.41 -12.17 -0.47
CA MET A 1 -1.05 -12.40 -0.29
C MET A 1 -1.29 -13.11 1.03
N ASP A 2 -2.11 -12.51 1.89
CA ASP A 2 -2.58 -13.08 3.16
C ASP A 2 -3.42 -14.36 2.94
N SER A 3 -3.45 -15.26 3.93
CA SER A 3 -4.21 -16.51 3.88
C SER A 3 -5.71 -16.27 3.69
N ILE A 4 -6.25 -15.18 4.26
CA ILE A 4 -7.66 -14.79 4.08
C ILE A 4 -7.91 -14.37 2.63
N SER A 5 -7.01 -13.57 2.03
CA SER A 5 -7.13 -13.14 0.63
C SER A 5 -7.07 -14.33 -0.34
N LYS A 6 -6.20 -15.31 -0.06
CA LYS A 6 -6.13 -16.56 -0.85
C LYS A 6 -7.43 -17.37 -0.76
N ALA A 7 -8.01 -17.47 0.43
CA ALA A 7 -9.28 -18.16 0.64
C ALA A 7 -10.46 -17.47 -0.09
N ILE A 8 -10.49 -16.13 -0.10
CA ILE A 8 -11.48 -15.36 -0.86
C ILE A 8 -11.32 -15.60 -2.36
N ALA A 9 -10.09 -15.48 -2.88
CA ALA A 9 -9.83 -15.72 -4.30
C ALA A 9 -10.24 -17.14 -4.74
N ALA A 10 -10.04 -18.14 -3.89
CA ALA A 10 -10.47 -19.51 -4.17
C ALA A 10 -12.00 -19.65 -4.22
N ILE A 11 -12.73 -18.96 -3.34
CA ILE A 11 -14.20 -18.93 -3.35
C ILE A 11 -14.72 -18.20 -4.61
N ASP A 12 -14.10 -17.08 -4.97
CA ASP A 12 -14.52 -16.24 -6.11
C ASP A 12 -14.20 -16.86 -7.47
N SER A 13 -13.14 -17.70 -7.53
CA SER A 13 -12.71 -18.36 -8.78
C SER A 13 -13.59 -19.54 -9.18
N GLN A 14 -14.50 -19.99 -8.33
CA GLN A 14 -15.37 -21.13 -8.61
C GLN A 14 -16.72 -20.66 -9.16
N GLY A 15 -17.12 -21.24 -10.30
CA GLY A 15 -18.44 -21.03 -10.87
C GLY A 15 -19.57 -21.54 -9.96
N PRO A 16 -20.84 -21.24 -10.29
CA PRO A 16 -21.99 -21.51 -9.42
C PRO A 16 -22.18 -23.00 -9.05
N GLU A 17 -21.62 -23.93 -9.83
CA GLU A 17 -21.74 -25.37 -9.59
C GLU A 17 -20.63 -25.95 -8.69
N GLY A 18 -19.58 -25.18 -8.40
CA GLY A 18 -18.40 -25.65 -7.66
C GLY A 18 -18.03 -24.83 -6.43
N GLN A 19 -18.93 -23.97 -5.95
CA GLN A 19 -18.63 -23.00 -4.91
C GLN A 19 -18.34 -23.69 -3.57
N ILE A 20 -17.07 -23.71 -3.15
CA ILE A 20 -16.68 -24.20 -1.83
C ILE A 20 -17.33 -23.34 -0.74
N SER A 21 -17.84 -24.01 0.29
CA SER A 21 -18.40 -23.29 1.44
C SER A 21 -17.29 -22.54 2.20
N TYR A 22 -17.65 -21.46 2.91
CA TYR A 22 -16.70 -20.78 3.80
C TYR A 22 -16.05 -21.71 4.83
N ARG A 23 -16.73 -22.79 5.24
CA ARG A 23 -16.16 -23.78 6.18
C ARG A 23 -15.04 -24.59 5.54
N GLU A 24 -15.24 -24.98 4.30
CA GLU A 24 -14.29 -25.77 3.54
C GLU A 24 -13.06 -24.94 3.16
N ALA A 25 -13.28 -23.73 2.65
CA ALA A 25 -12.22 -22.75 2.43
C ALA A 25 -11.45 -22.44 3.72
N ALA A 26 -12.16 -22.19 4.84
CA ALA A 26 -11.53 -21.97 6.14
C ALA A 26 -10.62 -23.12 6.56
N LYS A 27 -11.05 -24.37 6.35
CA LYS A 27 -10.27 -25.57 6.66
C LYS A 27 -9.06 -25.72 5.74
N ILE A 28 -9.21 -25.49 4.44
CA ILE A 28 -8.12 -25.60 3.44
C ILE A 28 -7.02 -24.56 3.72
N PHE A 29 -7.41 -23.32 4.01
CA PHE A 29 -6.49 -22.21 4.16
C PHE A 29 -6.10 -21.91 5.62
N GLY A 30 -6.62 -22.67 6.59
CA GLY A 30 -6.32 -22.53 8.01
C GLY A 30 -6.75 -21.19 8.61
N VAL A 31 -7.88 -20.64 8.16
CA VAL A 31 -8.39 -19.34 8.63
C VAL A 31 -9.71 -19.51 9.39
N ASP A 32 -9.99 -18.61 10.32
CA ASP A 32 -11.29 -18.62 11.02
C ASP A 32 -12.43 -18.33 10.04
N ARG A 33 -13.48 -19.16 10.07
CA ARG A 33 -14.63 -19.09 9.16
C ARG A 33 -15.39 -17.77 9.29
N ASN A 34 -15.54 -17.24 10.50
CA ASN A 34 -16.28 -15.99 10.71
C ASN A 34 -15.48 -14.81 10.18
N THR A 35 -14.17 -14.81 10.40
CA THR A 35 -13.24 -13.81 9.88
C THR A 35 -13.24 -13.80 8.36
N LEU A 36 -13.17 -14.99 7.73
CA LEU A 36 -13.26 -15.15 6.28
C LEU A 36 -14.59 -14.59 5.73
N ALA A 37 -15.72 -15.00 6.31
CA ALA A 37 -17.04 -14.53 5.86
C ALA A 37 -17.22 -13.02 6.03
N ARG A 38 -16.76 -12.44 7.15
CA ARG A 38 -16.82 -10.99 7.39
C ARG A 38 -15.92 -10.21 6.43
N ARG A 39 -14.72 -10.72 6.13
CA ARG A 39 -13.82 -10.12 5.13
C ARG A 39 -14.46 -10.15 3.75
N HIS A 40 -14.98 -11.30 3.32
CA HIS A 40 -15.59 -11.47 2.00
C HIS A 40 -16.84 -10.60 1.81
N GLN A 41 -17.63 -10.41 2.86
CA GLN A 41 -18.80 -9.51 2.86
C GLN A 41 -18.44 -8.02 3.05
N ASN A 42 -17.16 -7.65 2.98
CA ASN A 42 -16.67 -6.29 3.20
C ASN A 42 -17.05 -5.67 4.58
N LYS A 43 -17.41 -6.50 5.57
CA LYS A 43 -17.73 -6.05 6.95
C LYS A 43 -16.48 -5.72 7.76
N THR A 44 -15.29 -6.08 7.27
CA THR A 44 -14.02 -5.82 7.95
C THR A 44 -12.92 -5.63 6.92
N GLN A 45 -12.19 -4.53 6.99
CA GLN A 45 -11.11 -4.17 6.05
C GLN A 45 -9.77 -4.80 6.43
N SER A 46 -8.92 -5.07 5.43
CA SER A 46 -7.56 -5.55 5.71
C SER A 46 -6.82 -4.57 6.62
N ARG A 47 -5.84 -5.07 7.37
CA ARG A 47 -4.95 -4.20 8.15
C ARG A 47 -4.21 -3.23 7.24
N ASP A 48 -3.84 -3.69 6.06
CA ASP A 48 -3.16 -2.87 5.06
C ASP A 48 -4.09 -1.78 4.53
N ASP A 49 -5.31 -2.14 4.11
CA ASP A 49 -6.33 -1.17 3.67
C ASP A 49 -6.65 -0.12 4.73
N ALA A 50 -6.86 -0.56 5.98
CA ALA A 50 -7.09 0.34 7.10
C ALA A 50 -5.88 1.23 7.40
N THR A 51 -4.66 0.73 7.16
CA THR A 51 -3.44 1.52 7.28
C THR A 51 -3.38 2.57 6.17
N HIS A 52 -3.63 2.17 4.91
CA HIS A 52 -3.70 3.06 3.76
C HIS A 52 -4.74 4.17 3.94
N GLN A 53 -5.93 3.84 4.46
CA GLN A 53 -7.00 4.81 4.70
C GLN A 53 -6.67 5.81 5.82
N ARG A 54 -5.78 5.43 6.75
CA ARG A 54 -5.31 6.31 7.84
C ARG A 54 -4.08 7.13 7.47
N GLN A 55 -3.54 6.98 6.26
CA GLN A 55 -2.37 7.73 5.83
C GLN A 55 -2.74 9.15 5.44
N LEU A 56 -1.76 10.04 5.55
CA LEU A 56 -1.90 11.44 5.15
C LEU A 56 -2.10 11.57 3.63
N LEU A 57 -1.46 10.69 2.85
CA LEU A 57 -1.58 10.64 1.40
C LEU A 57 -2.22 9.32 0.98
N SER A 58 -3.10 9.41 -0.01
CA SER A 58 -3.63 8.24 -0.71
C SER A 58 -2.56 7.57 -1.58
N PRO A 59 -2.70 6.28 -1.93
CA PRO A 59 -1.71 5.59 -2.77
C PRO A 59 -1.40 6.28 -4.12
N PRO A 60 -2.38 6.89 -4.83
CA PRO A 60 -2.08 7.71 -6.00
C PRO A 60 -1.23 8.95 -5.69
N GLN A 61 -1.55 9.69 -4.63
CA GLN A 61 -0.79 10.87 -4.21
C GLN A 61 0.64 10.51 -3.77
N GLU A 62 0.82 9.38 -3.08
CA GLU A 62 2.16 8.89 -2.75
C GLU A 62 2.96 8.56 -4.02
N SER A 63 2.30 7.97 -5.03
CA SER A 63 2.95 7.64 -6.31
C SER A 63 3.38 8.90 -7.06
N GLU A 64 2.57 9.97 -7.03
CA GLU A 64 2.93 11.28 -7.59
C GLU A 64 4.11 11.90 -6.86
N LEU A 65 4.12 11.86 -5.52
CA LEU A 65 5.25 12.34 -4.72
C LEU A 65 6.54 11.58 -5.03
N ILE A 66 6.48 10.25 -5.21
CA ILE A 66 7.65 9.45 -5.59
C ILE A 66 8.19 9.87 -6.95
N LYS A 67 7.30 10.03 -7.95
CA LYS A 67 7.70 10.53 -9.28
C LYS A 67 8.36 11.90 -9.18
N TYR A 68 7.76 12.82 -8.43
CA TYR A 68 8.33 14.14 -8.21
C TYR A 68 9.74 14.09 -7.59
N ILE A 69 9.95 13.25 -6.57
CA ILE A 69 11.27 13.06 -5.94
C ILE A 69 12.28 12.47 -6.94
N GLN A 70 11.86 11.53 -7.77
CA GLN A 70 12.72 10.94 -8.81
C GLN A 70 13.11 11.97 -9.87
N ASP A 71 12.16 12.77 -10.35
CA ASP A 71 12.40 13.82 -11.35
C ASP A 71 13.38 14.90 -10.85
N LEU A 72 13.29 15.26 -9.56
CA LEU A 72 14.27 16.15 -8.92
C LEU A 72 15.67 15.54 -8.92
N THR A 73 15.76 14.27 -8.54
CA THR A 73 17.02 13.53 -8.45
C THR A 73 17.68 13.42 -9.84
N GLU A 74 16.91 13.13 -10.88
CA GLU A 74 17.39 13.06 -12.28
C GLU A 74 17.94 14.41 -12.77
N ARG A 75 17.42 15.53 -12.25
CA ARG A 75 17.91 16.88 -12.55
C ARG A 75 19.13 17.30 -11.71
N ALA A 76 19.77 16.35 -11.03
CA ALA A 76 20.86 16.58 -10.08
C ALA A 76 20.48 17.54 -8.92
N LEU A 77 19.19 17.65 -8.60
CA LEU A 77 18.70 18.39 -7.44
C LEU A 77 18.39 17.38 -6.34
N PRO A 78 19.24 17.24 -5.31
CA PRO A 78 18.95 16.33 -4.21
C PRO A 78 17.64 16.78 -3.54
N PRO A 79 16.64 15.90 -3.42
CA PRO A 79 15.37 16.25 -2.81
C PRO A 79 15.56 16.52 -1.31
N THR A 80 15.61 17.79 -0.93
CA THR A 80 15.70 18.19 0.48
C THR A 80 14.37 17.90 1.19
N ARG A 81 14.45 17.52 2.47
CA ARG A 81 13.26 17.28 3.31
C ARG A 81 12.26 18.45 3.28
N SER A 82 12.74 19.68 3.21
CA SER A 82 11.89 20.89 3.07
C SER A 82 11.08 20.91 1.78
N ILE A 83 11.67 20.48 0.65
CA ILE A 83 10.98 20.44 -0.65
C ILE A 83 9.86 19.40 -0.59
N ILE A 84 10.15 18.23 -0.01
CA ILE A 84 9.16 17.17 0.21
C ILE A 84 8.03 17.66 1.13
N LYS A 85 8.34 18.36 2.23
CA LYS A 85 7.32 18.97 3.11
C LYS A 85 6.40 19.90 2.34
N ASN A 86 6.97 20.84 1.59
CA ASN A 86 6.20 21.85 0.85
C ASN A 86 5.28 21.22 -0.18
N TYR A 87 5.77 20.20 -0.89
CA TYR A 87 4.95 19.47 -1.86
C TYR A 87 3.79 18.74 -1.17
N VAL A 88 4.08 18.01 -0.10
CA VAL A 88 3.06 17.27 0.66
C VAL A 88 2.05 18.21 1.31
N SER A 89 2.47 19.37 1.83
CA SER A 89 1.55 20.34 2.43
C SER A 89 0.56 20.92 1.43
N VAL A 90 0.96 21.05 0.16
CA VAL A 90 0.05 21.48 -0.91
C VAL A 90 -0.98 20.39 -1.23
N ILE A 91 -0.56 19.13 -1.30
CA ILE A 91 -1.46 18.01 -1.65
C ILE A 91 -2.38 17.60 -0.50
N ALA A 92 -1.86 17.59 0.73
CA ALA A 92 -2.57 17.12 1.91
C ALA A 92 -3.31 18.24 2.66
N GLU A 93 -3.18 19.50 2.21
CA GLU A 93 -3.66 20.70 2.91
C GLU A 93 -3.24 20.74 4.40
N TRP A 94 -2.11 20.08 4.72
CA TRP A 94 -1.65 19.87 6.08
C TRP A 94 -0.12 19.79 6.12
N GLU A 95 0.52 20.42 7.09
CA GLU A 95 1.98 20.37 7.23
C GLU A 95 2.45 19.03 7.83
N PRO A 96 3.17 18.19 7.07
CA PRO A 96 3.65 16.91 7.59
C PRO A 96 4.82 17.11 8.57
N SER A 97 4.80 16.34 9.66
CA SER A 97 5.94 16.31 10.59
C SER A 97 7.19 15.71 9.94
N ASP A 98 8.36 16.02 10.51
CA ASP A 98 9.62 15.39 10.09
C ASP A 98 9.61 13.87 10.26
N SER A 99 8.94 13.37 11.30
CA SER A 99 8.75 11.94 11.54
C SER A 99 7.96 11.29 10.41
N TRP A 100 6.95 11.98 9.86
CA TRP A 100 6.17 11.47 8.73
C TRP A 100 7.06 11.31 7.49
N ILE A 101 7.89 12.30 7.16
CA ILE A 101 8.82 12.25 6.02
C ILE A 101 9.78 11.08 6.17
N SER A 102 10.38 10.92 7.36
CA SER A 102 11.31 9.82 7.61
C SER A 102 10.65 8.45 7.43
N ARG A 103 9.37 8.31 7.85
CA ARG A 103 8.60 7.08 7.63
C ARG A 103 8.25 6.87 6.16
N PHE A 104 7.88 7.91 5.44
CA PHE A 104 7.61 7.88 4.01
C PHE A 104 8.85 7.41 3.23
N LEU A 105 9.99 8.09 3.42
CA LEU A 105 11.24 7.73 2.76
C LEU A 105 11.68 6.29 3.07
N ARG A 106 11.53 5.86 4.33
CA ARG A 106 11.86 4.48 4.72
C ARG A 106 10.98 3.44 4.03
N ARG A 107 9.68 3.71 3.92
CA ARG A 107 8.70 2.80 3.31
C ARG A 107 8.86 2.68 1.80
N HIS A 108 9.30 3.75 1.13
CA HIS A 108 9.52 3.78 -0.32
C HIS A 108 11.00 3.70 -0.71
N ARG A 109 11.86 3.28 0.22
CA ARG A 109 13.33 3.22 0.00
C ARG A 109 13.70 2.47 -1.27
N ASP A 110 13.03 1.36 -1.59
CA ASP A 110 13.41 0.52 -2.72
C ASP A 110 13.07 1.22 -4.06
N GLN A 111 11.94 1.94 -4.12
CA GLN A 111 11.52 2.72 -5.29
C GLN A 111 12.35 3.98 -5.49
N LEU A 112 12.83 4.57 -4.40
CA LEU A 112 13.70 5.74 -4.45
C LEU A 112 15.14 5.33 -4.77
N THR A 113 15.63 4.20 -4.25
CA THR A 113 17.01 3.70 -4.42
C THR A 113 17.25 3.07 -5.79
N THR A 114 16.26 2.40 -6.38
CA THR A 114 16.45 1.68 -7.66
C THR A 114 16.95 2.56 -8.80
N LYS A 115 16.58 3.85 -8.83
CA LYS A 115 17.12 4.79 -9.83
C LYS A 115 18.53 5.31 -9.53
N PHE A 116 19.02 5.19 -8.29
CA PHE A 116 20.41 5.55 -7.95
C PHE A 116 21.42 4.56 -8.52
N VAL A 117 21.03 3.30 -8.73
CA VAL A 117 21.93 2.24 -9.22
C VAL A 117 21.98 2.21 -10.75
N THR A 118 20.88 2.53 -11.44
CA THR A 118 20.82 2.48 -12.91
C THR A 118 21.53 3.65 -13.61
N GLY A 119 21.97 4.67 -12.87
CA GLY A 119 22.75 5.80 -13.40
C GLY A 119 24.26 5.68 -13.22
N ILE A 120 24.75 4.57 -12.68
CA ILE A 120 26.17 4.26 -12.51
C ILE A 120 26.47 2.97 -13.27
N ASP A 121 26.51 3.05 -14.60
CA ASP A 121 27.27 2.13 -15.48
C ASP A 121 27.63 2.87 -16.78
#